data_AF-A0A087G2A7-F1
#
_entry.id   AF-A0A087G2A7-F1
#
_cell.length_a   1.000
_cell.length_b   1.000
_cell.length_c   1.000
_cell.angle_alpha   90.00
_cell.angle_beta   90.00
_cell.angle_gamma   90.00
#
_symmetry.space_group_name_H-M   'P 1'
#
loop_
_entity.id
_entity.type
_entity.pdbx_description
1 polymer ?
#
loop_
_entity_poly.entity_id
_entity_poly.type
_entity_poly.pdbx_seq_one_letter_code
_entity_poly.pdbx_strand_id
1 'polypeptide(L)'
;MDFSNQISRDNLNPGDHIYSWRTAFVYAHHGIYIGDGKVINFTRADGLEIGTGTFLDKIIVSLIPTRNPCSTCGDQSNLNGVISSCLDCFLVGGNLHLFKYSVSPAFLMATLRGGTCTTAPSDSPEQVISRAKYLLFRNGFGDYHIFDNNCEDFAIYCKTSLVVSKNFILGRSGQASSVSAAAWVARIVSLLASNAIRLFADIGVRKDVTKVPVETLVARARQG
;
A
#
# COMPACT_ATOMS: atom_id res chain seq x y z
N MET A 1 -4.96 -21.65 -10.40
CA MET A 1 -4.08 -20.69 -9.72
C MET A 1 -4.93 -19.89 -8.75
N ASP A 2 -4.55 -19.82 -7.48
CA ASP A 2 -5.22 -18.98 -6.50
C ASP A 2 -4.67 -17.54 -6.60
N PHE A 3 -5.56 -16.60 -6.96
CA PHE A 3 -5.28 -15.17 -7.06
C PHE A 3 -5.80 -14.38 -5.86
N SER A 4 -6.37 -15.06 -4.85
CA SER A 4 -6.87 -14.41 -3.64
C SER A 4 -5.73 -13.89 -2.76
N ASN A 5 -4.59 -14.58 -2.78
CA ASN A 5 -3.45 -14.40 -1.89
C ASN A 5 -3.81 -14.48 -0.39
N GLN A 6 -4.97 -15.05 -0.04
CA GLN A 6 -5.40 -15.17 1.34
C GLN A 6 -4.55 -16.23 2.06
N ILE A 7 -4.13 -15.93 3.29
CA ILE A 7 -3.33 -16.85 4.12
C ILE A 7 -3.91 -17.00 5.53
N SER A 8 -3.64 -18.13 6.19
CA SER A 8 -3.86 -18.29 7.63
C SER A 8 -2.82 -17.48 8.41
N ARG A 9 -3.17 -17.09 9.64
CA ARG A 9 -2.23 -16.47 10.59
C ARG A 9 -1.02 -17.36 10.89
N ASP A 10 -1.19 -18.68 10.85
CA ASP A 10 -0.11 -19.64 11.12
C ASP A 10 0.98 -19.67 10.03
N ASN A 11 0.65 -19.16 8.84
CA ASN A 11 1.58 -19.07 7.71
C ASN A 11 2.31 -17.72 7.65
N LEU A 12 2.09 -16.85 8.64
CA LEU A 12 2.62 -15.49 8.64
C LEU A 12 4.03 -15.44 9.23
N ASN A 13 4.97 -14.86 8.49
CA ASN A 13 6.37 -14.78 8.87
C ASN A 13 6.82 -13.32 9.05
N PRO A 14 7.67 -13.01 10.05
CA PRO A 14 8.27 -11.69 10.16
C PRO A 14 8.93 -11.24 8.84
N GLY A 15 8.66 -10.01 8.42
CA GLY A 15 9.10 -9.46 7.13
C GLY A 15 8.09 -9.63 6.00
N ASP A 16 6.96 -10.30 6.23
CA ASP A 16 5.88 -10.38 5.26
C ASP A 16 5.22 -9.02 5.03
N HIS A 17 5.01 -8.70 3.74
CA HIS A 17 4.13 -7.61 3.34
C HIS A 17 2.72 -8.18 3.24
N ILE A 18 1.87 -7.75 4.16
CA ILE A 18 0.49 -8.15 4.24
C ILE A 18 -0.43 -7.02 3.83
N TYR A 19 -1.61 -7.39 3.36
CA TYR A 19 -2.68 -6.44 3.13
C TYR A 19 -4.03 -7.01 3.52
N SER A 20 -4.98 -6.11 3.71
CA SER A 20 -6.36 -6.47 3.99
C SER A 20 -7.29 -5.55 3.23
N TRP A 21 -8.25 -6.13 2.53
CA TRP A 21 -9.24 -5.35 1.78
C TRP A 21 -10.13 -4.55 2.73
N ARG A 22 -10.47 -3.33 2.32
CA ARG A 22 -11.33 -2.38 3.01
C ARG A 22 -12.48 -1.96 2.11
N THR A 23 -13.53 -1.44 2.74
CA THR A 23 -14.65 -0.75 2.08
C THR A 23 -15.18 -1.52 0.87
N ALA A 24 -15.68 -2.73 1.10
CA ALA A 24 -16.19 -3.62 0.04
C ALA A 24 -15.17 -3.89 -1.10
N PHE A 25 -13.90 -4.09 -0.77
CA PHE A 25 -12.81 -4.47 -1.69
C PHE A 25 -12.34 -3.39 -2.66
N VAL A 26 -12.61 -2.11 -2.39
CA VAL A 26 -12.15 -1.00 -3.25
C VAL A 26 -10.74 -0.50 -2.92
N TYR A 27 -10.24 -0.83 -1.74
CA TYR A 27 -8.94 -0.40 -1.23
C TYR A 27 -8.29 -1.55 -0.47
N ALA A 28 -6.98 -1.70 -0.58
CA ALA A 28 -6.19 -2.61 0.24
C ALA A 28 -5.35 -1.75 1.19
N HIS A 29 -5.46 -2.02 2.49
CA HIS A 29 -4.56 -1.42 3.48
C HIS A 29 -3.34 -2.33 3.65
N HIS A 30 -2.14 -1.75 3.55
CA HIS A 30 -0.88 -2.48 3.46
C HIS A 30 0.00 -2.27 4.70
N GLY A 31 0.78 -3.29 5.06
CA GLY A 31 1.70 -3.22 6.19
C GLY A 31 2.77 -4.31 6.18
N ILE A 32 3.78 -4.15 7.03
CA ILE A 32 4.86 -5.11 7.23
C ILE A 32 4.64 -5.80 8.58
N TYR A 33 4.43 -7.11 8.55
CA TYR A 33 4.41 -7.91 9.77
C TYR A 33 5.81 -8.05 10.34
N ILE A 34 5.97 -7.78 11.64
CA ILE A 34 7.29 -7.76 12.30
C ILE A 34 7.45 -8.85 13.37
N GLY A 35 6.50 -9.78 13.47
CA GLY A 35 6.43 -10.80 14.52
C GLY A 35 5.51 -10.41 15.68
N ASP A 36 5.23 -11.38 16.55
CA ASP A 36 4.46 -11.21 17.79
C ASP A 36 3.10 -10.51 17.63
N GLY A 37 2.41 -10.78 16.52
CA GLY A 37 1.12 -10.15 16.24
C GLY A 37 1.21 -8.66 15.94
N LYS A 38 2.39 -8.10 15.65
CA LYS A 38 2.60 -6.67 15.38
C LYS A 38 2.84 -6.39 13.90
N VAL A 39 2.28 -5.26 13.45
CA VAL A 39 2.39 -4.77 12.08
C VAL A 39 2.85 -3.32 12.13
N ILE A 40 3.83 -2.97 11.28
CA ILE A 40 4.17 -1.57 11.00
C ILE A 40 3.48 -1.19 9.70
N ASN A 41 2.71 -0.11 9.73
CA ASN A 41 1.96 0.37 8.57
C ASN A 41 2.01 1.90 8.50
N PHE A 42 1.66 2.44 7.35
CA PHE A 42 1.65 3.87 7.09
C PHE A 42 0.21 4.32 6.89
N THR A 43 -0.24 5.26 7.72
CA THR A 43 -1.65 5.65 7.80
C THR A 43 -1.83 7.16 7.79
N ARG A 44 -3.05 7.59 7.50
CA ARG A 44 -3.52 8.96 7.66
C ARG A 44 -4.44 9.00 8.88
N ALA A 45 -4.31 10.05 9.70
CA ALA A 45 -5.21 10.28 10.83
C ALA A 45 -6.69 10.19 10.42
N ASP A 46 -7.55 9.87 11.40
CA ASP A 46 -9.01 9.74 11.27
C ASP A 46 -9.51 8.53 10.46
N GLY A 47 -8.65 7.54 10.19
CA GLY A 47 -9.02 6.39 9.35
C GLY A 47 -9.36 6.78 7.91
N LEU A 48 -8.94 7.99 7.50
CA LEU A 48 -9.28 8.62 6.25
C LEU A 48 -8.29 8.26 5.13
N GLU A 49 -7.88 6.99 5.10
CA GLU A 49 -6.96 6.44 4.10
C GLU A 49 -7.56 6.44 2.68
N ILE A 50 -8.85 6.77 2.57
CA ILE A 50 -9.65 6.84 1.35
C ILE A 50 -10.11 8.27 1.06
N GLY A 51 -9.98 9.21 2.01
CA GLY A 51 -10.69 10.48 1.90
C GLY A 51 -10.10 11.47 0.91
N THR A 52 -10.88 11.71 -0.14
CA THR A 52 -10.64 12.73 -1.17
C THR A 52 -10.88 14.16 -0.67
N GLY A 53 -11.28 14.34 0.60
CA GLY A 53 -11.79 15.58 1.17
C GLY A 53 -13.27 15.82 0.84
N THR A 54 -14.01 14.80 0.39
CA THR A 54 -15.40 14.94 -0.09
C THR A 54 -16.41 14.54 0.99
N PHE A 55 -17.69 14.92 0.83
CA PHE A 55 -18.75 14.60 1.80
C PHE A 55 -18.93 13.10 2.10
N LEU A 56 -18.53 12.21 1.17
CA LEU A 56 -18.55 10.75 1.34
C LEU A 56 -17.56 10.27 2.42
N ASP A 57 -16.50 11.02 2.67
CA ASP A 57 -15.50 10.75 3.70
C ASP A 57 -16.13 10.73 5.09
N LYS A 58 -17.06 11.66 5.36
CA LYS A 58 -17.80 11.74 6.62
C LYS A 58 -18.75 10.54 6.81
N ILE A 59 -19.31 10.04 5.71
CA ILE A 59 -20.19 8.86 5.73
C ILE A 59 -19.37 7.59 5.99
N ILE A 60 -18.21 7.44 5.35
CA ILE A 60 -17.31 6.29 5.56
C ILE A 60 -16.81 6.25 7.01
N VAL A 61 -16.37 7.38 7.55
CA VAL A 61 -15.93 7.48 8.96
C VAL A 61 -17.07 7.12 9.93
N SER A 62 -18.31 7.52 9.63
CA SER A 62 -19.49 7.18 10.45
C SER A 62 -19.86 5.70 10.47
N LEU A 63 -19.35 4.91 9.52
CA LEU A 63 -19.57 3.46 9.42
C LEU A 63 -18.47 2.65 10.10
N ILE A 64 -17.37 3.29 10.52
CA ILE A 64 -16.34 2.64 11.32
C ILE A 64 -16.90 2.52 12.74
N PRO A 65 -17.13 1.30 13.26
CA PRO A 65 -17.63 1.14 14.62
C PRO A 65 -16.67 1.85 15.58
N THR A 66 -17.20 2.65 16.51
CA THR A 66 -16.44 3.17 17.63
C THR A 66 -15.90 1.99 18.42
N ARG A 67 -14.66 1.59 18.15
CA ARG A 67 -14.02 0.50 18.86
C ARG A 67 -13.55 1.05 20.21
N ASN A 68 -13.86 0.31 21.28
CA ASN A 68 -13.16 0.51 22.53
C ASN A 68 -11.64 0.47 22.28
N PRO A 69 -10.84 1.27 23.01
CA PRO A 69 -9.39 1.27 22.86
C PRO A 69 -8.87 -0.16 22.93
N CYS A 70 -8.06 -0.55 21.96
CA CYS A 70 -7.49 -1.89 21.94
C CYS A 70 -6.59 -2.05 23.16
N SER A 71 -6.70 -3.16 23.90
CA SER A 71 -5.86 -3.42 25.07
C SER A 71 -4.36 -3.46 24.73
N THR A 72 -4.02 -3.79 23.49
CA THR A 72 -2.63 -3.86 22.99
C THR A 72 -2.16 -2.53 22.39
N CYS A 73 -3.05 -1.82 21.70
CA CYS A 73 -2.68 -0.64 20.90
C CYS A 73 -3.08 0.70 21.52
N GLY A 74 -3.93 0.70 22.55
CA GLY A 74 -4.58 1.89 23.06
C GLY A 74 -5.51 2.52 22.03
N ASP A 75 -5.68 3.83 22.14
CA ASP A 75 -6.34 4.66 21.14
C ASP A 75 -5.33 5.10 20.08
N GLN A 76 -5.56 4.70 18.83
CA GLN A 76 -4.72 5.06 17.67
C GLN A 76 -5.44 5.97 16.68
N SER A 77 -6.64 6.46 17.01
CA SER A 77 -7.50 7.24 16.09
C SER A 77 -6.84 8.52 15.54
N ASN A 78 -5.96 9.14 16.33
CA ASN A 78 -5.29 10.40 16.00
C ASN A 78 -3.86 10.22 15.44
N LEU A 79 -3.39 8.98 15.25
CA LEU A 79 -2.04 8.76 14.74
C LEU A 79 -1.98 8.93 13.22
N ASN A 80 -0.93 9.59 12.74
CA ASN A 80 -0.59 9.73 11.33
C ASN A 80 0.86 9.32 11.08
N GLY A 81 1.17 9.00 9.83
CA GLY A 81 2.50 8.60 9.43
C GLY A 81 2.75 7.11 9.67
N VAL A 82 3.98 6.76 10.06
CA VAL A 82 4.37 5.36 10.26
C VAL A 82 4.05 4.95 11.69
N ILE A 83 3.16 3.98 11.86
CA ILE A 83 2.67 3.52 13.15
C ILE A 83 2.92 2.02 13.36
N SER A 84 2.78 1.56 14.60
CA SER A 84 2.74 0.14 14.93
C SER A 84 1.38 -0.22 15.54
N SER A 85 0.74 -1.24 14.99
CA SER A 85 -0.53 -1.78 15.46
C SER A 85 -0.42 -3.28 15.70
N CYS A 86 -1.39 -3.85 16.41
CA CYS A 86 -1.58 -5.29 16.43
C CYS A 86 -2.23 -5.75 15.12
N LEU A 87 -2.15 -7.05 14.84
CA LEU A 87 -2.71 -7.65 13.64
C LEU A 87 -4.23 -7.46 13.55
N ASP A 88 -4.95 -7.51 14.67
CA ASP A 88 -6.42 -7.37 14.67
C ASP A 88 -6.87 -5.93 14.36
N CYS A 89 -6.17 -4.94 14.92
CA CYS A 89 -6.35 -3.54 14.55
C CYS A 89 -5.97 -3.31 13.07
N PHE A 90 -4.88 -3.92 12.61
CA PHE A 90 -4.48 -3.87 11.20
C PHE A 90 -5.48 -4.55 10.28
N LEU A 91 -6.23 -5.56 10.70
CA LEU A 91 -7.20 -6.26 9.82
C LEU A 91 -8.58 -5.61 9.85
N VAL A 92 -8.96 -4.96 10.95
CA VAL A 92 -10.31 -4.39 11.16
C VAL A 92 -11.42 -5.45 10.95
N GLY A 93 -11.12 -6.73 11.18
CA GLY A 93 -12.04 -7.85 10.93
C GLY A 93 -12.09 -8.32 9.46
N GLY A 94 -11.28 -7.74 8.58
CA GLY A 94 -11.07 -8.22 7.22
C GLY A 94 -10.14 -9.43 7.13
N ASN A 95 -10.03 -9.98 5.92
CA ASN A 95 -9.17 -11.13 5.65
C ASN A 95 -7.69 -10.73 5.56
N LEU A 96 -6.81 -11.65 5.96
CA LEU A 96 -5.36 -11.52 5.85
C LEU A 96 -4.89 -12.02 4.48
N HIS A 97 -4.20 -11.17 3.74
CA HIS A 97 -3.61 -11.51 2.46
C HIS A 97 -2.10 -11.22 2.43
N LEU A 98 -1.36 -12.02 1.66
CA LEU A 98 0.07 -11.86 1.45
C LEU A 98 0.36 -11.19 0.10
N PHE A 99 1.12 -10.11 0.10
CA PHE A 99 1.56 -9.47 -1.13
C PHE A 99 2.68 -10.30 -1.80
N LYS A 100 2.54 -10.62 -3.10
CA LYS A 100 3.49 -11.49 -3.80
C LYS A 100 4.60 -10.69 -4.51
N TYR A 101 5.85 -11.08 -4.27
CA TYR A 101 7.04 -10.55 -4.94
C TYR A 101 7.57 -11.53 -5.98
N SER A 102 8.44 -11.06 -6.87
CA SER A 102 9.06 -11.88 -7.92
C SER A 102 8.05 -12.66 -8.79
N VAL A 103 6.83 -12.14 -8.97
CA VAL A 103 5.86 -12.81 -9.84
C VAL A 103 6.27 -12.67 -11.31
N SER A 104 5.88 -13.61 -12.15
CA SER A 104 6.12 -13.47 -13.59
C SER A 104 5.27 -12.33 -14.17
N PRO A 105 5.71 -11.66 -15.26
CA PRO A 105 4.89 -10.68 -15.97
C PRO A 105 3.51 -11.23 -16.38
N ALA A 106 3.44 -12.52 -16.74
CA ALA A 106 2.19 -13.19 -17.05
C ALA A 106 1.25 -13.29 -15.83
N PHE A 107 1.80 -13.61 -14.65
CA PHE A 107 1.02 -13.62 -13.40
C PHE A 107 0.52 -12.22 -13.04
N LEU A 108 1.38 -11.20 -13.15
CA LEU A 108 0.99 -9.82 -12.92
C LEU A 108 -0.13 -9.40 -13.88
N MET A 109 -0.02 -9.72 -15.18
CA MET A 109 -1.06 -9.42 -16.17
C MET A 109 -2.37 -10.16 -15.92
N ALA A 110 -2.32 -11.41 -15.43
CA ALA A 110 -3.50 -12.21 -15.10
C ALA A 110 -4.23 -11.72 -13.84
N THR A 111 -3.54 -10.99 -12.95
CA THR A 111 -4.12 -10.50 -11.70
C THR A 111 -5.04 -9.31 -11.96
N LEU A 112 -6.34 -9.43 -11.71
CA LEU A 112 -7.33 -8.41 -12.09
C LEU A 112 -7.29 -7.12 -11.26
N ARG A 113 -6.58 -7.10 -10.12
CA ARG A 113 -6.53 -5.98 -9.19
C ARG A 113 -5.08 -5.60 -8.85
N GLY A 114 -4.78 -4.30 -8.89
CA GLY A 114 -3.52 -3.76 -8.37
C GLY A 114 -3.40 -3.92 -6.85
N GLY A 115 -2.24 -3.61 -6.28
CA GLY A 115 -2.04 -3.71 -4.82
C GLY A 115 -1.95 -5.13 -4.27
N THR A 116 -1.53 -6.11 -5.08
CA THR A 116 -1.49 -7.52 -4.63
C THR A 116 -0.21 -8.26 -4.97
N CYS A 117 0.53 -7.82 -5.98
CA CYS A 117 1.79 -8.43 -6.37
C CYS A 117 2.67 -7.46 -7.18
N THR A 118 3.95 -7.80 -7.29
CA THR A 118 4.94 -7.11 -8.14
C THR A 118 5.96 -8.07 -8.74
N THR A 119 6.53 -7.73 -9.89
CA THR A 119 7.65 -8.48 -10.47
C THR A 119 8.98 -8.21 -9.75
N ALA A 120 9.07 -7.13 -8.95
CA ALA A 120 10.28 -6.82 -8.21
C ALA A 120 10.60 -7.90 -7.16
N PRO A 121 11.89 -8.23 -6.95
CA PRO A 121 12.29 -9.08 -5.86
C PRO A 121 12.23 -8.33 -4.52
N SER A 122 11.93 -9.08 -3.45
CA SER A 122 12.07 -8.59 -2.07
C SER A 122 13.52 -8.72 -1.61
N ASP A 123 13.96 -7.76 -0.80
CA ASP A 123 15.12 -7.89 0.09
C ASP A 123 14.84 -8.93 1.21
N SER A 124 15.87 -9.31 1.99
CA SER A 124 15.72 -10.33 3.04
C SER A 124 14.79 -9.87 4.18
N PRO A 125 14.11 -10.78 4.89
CA PRO A 125 13.23 -10.43 6.02
C PRO A 125 13.89 -9.51 7.05
N GLU A 126 15.17 -9.72 7.34
CA GLU A 126 15.95 -8.93 8.30
C GLU A 126 16.11 -7.47 7.81
N GLN A 127 16.43 -7.28 6.54
CA GLN A 127 16.55 -5.96 5.93
C GLN A 127 15.21 -5.23 5.91
N VAL A 128 14.13 -5.95 5.59
CA VAL A 128 12.76 -5.43 5.55
C VAL A 128 12.32 -4.96 6.94
N ILE A 129 12.49 -5.80 7.95
CA ILE A 129 12.11 -5.49 9.33
C ILE A 129 12.95 -4.32 9.86
N SER A 130 14.27 -4.32 9.60
CA SER A 130 15.16 -3.23 9.98
C SER A 130 14.70 -1.89 9.40
N ARG A 131 14.38 -1.88 8.11
CA ARG A 131 13.87 -0.70 7.40
C ARG A 131 12.54 -0.21 7.97
N ALA A 132 11.56 -1.10 8.15
CA ALA A 132 10.26 -0.74 8.71
C ALA A 132 10.38 -0.17 10.14
N LYS A 133 11.22 -0.79 10.99
CA LYS A 133 11.50 -0.30 12.35
C LYS A 133 12.19 1.05 12.35
N TYR A 134 13.14 1.28 11.43
CA TYR A 134 13.82 2.58 11.31
C TYR A 134 12.84 3.69 10.90
N LEU A 135 11.95 3.41 9.94
CA LEU A 135 10.92 4.35 9.50
C LEU A 135 9.92 4.67 10.62
N LEU A 136 9.51 3.66 11.39
CA LEU A 136 8.68 3.84 12.58
C LEU A 136 9.38 4.73 13.61
N PHE A 137 10.62 4.41 13.97
CA PHE A 137 11.38 5.15 14.98
C PHE A 137 11.62 6.62 14.60
N ARG A 138 11.80 6.90 13.32
CA ARG A 138 12.07 8.26 12.82
C ARG A 138 10.81 9.02 12.40
N ASN A 139 9.65 8.37 12.45
CA ASN A 139 8.41 8.76 11.77
C ASN A 139 8.69 9.27 10.34
N GLY A 140 9.50 8.51 9.62
CA GLY A 140 10.33 9.01 8.53
C GLY A 140 9.91 8.55 7.15
N PHE A 141 8.65 8.75 6.76
CA PHE A 141 8.18 8.38 5.41
C PHE A 141 7.45 9.53 4.69
N GLY A 142 7.55 10.75 5.22
CA GLY A 142 6.87 11.94 4.68
C GLY A 142 5.36 11.92 4.94
N ASP A 143 4.64 12.78 4.22
CA ASP A 143 3.19 12.90 4.35
C ASP A 143 2.44 11.83 3.55
N TYR A 144 1.32 11.39 4.10
CA TYR A 144 0.45 10.41 3.47
C TYR A 144 -0.36 11.05 2.34
N HIS A 145 -0.24 10.51 1.12
CA HIS A 145 -1.02 10.90 -0.06
C HIS A 145 -1.66 9.67 -0.69
N ILE A 146 -3.00 9.65 -0.76
CA ILE A 146 -3.78 8.46 -1.17
C ILE A 146 -3.38 7.94 -2.57
N PHE A 147 -3.14 8.85 -3.52
CA PHE A 147 -2.81 8.50 -4.91
C PHE A 147 -1.32 8.40 -5.20
N ASP A 148 -0.48 8.80 -4.24
CA ASP A 148 0.97 8.75 -4.33
C ASP A 148 1.47 8.01 -3.08
N ASN A 149 2.31 8.66 -2.26
CA ASN A 149 2.94 8.13 -1.06
C ASN A 149 1.92 7.61 -0.03
N ASN A 150 1.49 6.36 -0.19
CA ASN A 150 0.47 5.70 0.62
C ASN A 150 1.03 4.43 1.30
N CYS A 151 0.15 3.63 1.91
CA CYS A 151 0.55 2.40 2.59
C CYS A 151 1.20 1.35 1.67
N GLU A 152 0.81 1.28 0.38
CA GLU A 152 1.38 0.35 -0.59
C GLU A 152 2.82 0.77 -0.91
N ASP A 153 3.05 2.05 -1.19
CA ASP A 153 4.39 2.60 -1.42
C ASP A 153 5.30 2.39 -0.22
N PHE A 154 4.78 2.60 1.00
CA PHE A 154 5.50 2.29 2.24
C PHE A 154 5.95 0.84 2.30
N ALA A 155 5.03 -0.10 2.09
CA ALA A 155 5.33 -1.51 2.19
C ALA A 155 6.27 -1.98 1.05
N ILE A 156 6.08 -1.46 -0.17
CA ILE A 156 6.96 -1.72 -1.31
C ILE A 156 8.37 -1.19 -1.05
N TYR A 157 8.51 0.03 -0.55
CA TYR A 157 9.82 0.57 -0.15
C TYR A 157 10.44 -0.28 0.96
N CYS A 158 9.66 -0.66 1.98
CA CYS A 158 10.10 -1.56 3.04
C CYS A 158 10.63 -2.88 2.49
N LYS A 159 10.03 -3.42 1.42
CA LYS A 159 10.42 -4.70 0.82
C LYS A 159 11.56 -4.61 -0.19
N THR A 160 11.77 -3.46 -0.84
CA THR A 160 12.65 -3.38 -2.03
C THR A 160 13.73 -2.31 -1.96
N SER A 161 13.60 -1.33 -1.04
CA SER A 161 14.36 -0.07 -1.02
C SER A 161 14.16 0.80 -2.27
N LEU A 162 13.25 0.45 -3.18
CA LEU A 162 13.01 1.20 -4.41
C LEU A 162 12.12 2.41 -4.16
N VAL A 163 12.52 3.54 -4.71
CA VAL A 163 11.73 4.78 -4.75
C VAL A 163 11.61 5.22 -6.19
N VAL A 164 10.43 5.69 -6.55
CA VAL A 164 10.15 6.32 -7.84
C VAL A 164 10.78 7.72 -7.86
N SER A 165 11.71 7.95 -8.78
CA SER A 165 12.26 9.29 -8.99
C SER A 165 11.21 10.15 -9.70
N LYS A 166 10.79 11.27 -9.09
CA LYS A 166 9.81 12.22 -9.68
C LYS A 166 10.35 13.01 -10.90
N ASN A 167 11.29 12.46 -11.68
CA ASN A 167 11.80 13.07 -12.90
C ASN A 167 11.11 12.50 -14.16
N PHE A 168 9.79 12.57 -14.21
CA PHE A 168 9.08 12.44 -15.48
C PHE A 168 8.06 13.58 -15.64
N ILE A 169 8.55 14.72 -16.14
CA ILE A 169 7.75 15.59 -16.99
C ILE A 169 7.54 14.81 -18.30
N LEU A 170 6.58 13.88 -18.32
CA LEU A 170 6.00 13.45 -19.59
C LEU A 170 4.90 14.45 -19.91
N GLY A 171 5.22 15.43 -20.75
CA GLY A 171 4.25 16.41 -21.23
C GLY A 171 3.00 15.70 -21.75
N ARG A 172 1.85 16.04 -21.16
CA ARG A 172 0.54 15.80 -21.76
C ARG A 172 -0.26 17.10 -21.69
N SER A 173 -0.14 17.89 -22.75
CA SER A 173 -1.30 18.60 -23.29
C SER A 173 -2.40 17.57 -23.56
N GLY A 174 -3.49 17.64 -22.81
CA GLY A 174 -4.60 16.71 -22.95
C GLY A 174 -5.63 16.99 -21.87
N GLN A 175 -6.44 18.03 -22.09
CA GLN A 175 -7.65 18.32 -21.32
C GLN A 175 -8.46 17.04 -21.12
N ALA A 176 -8.78 16.68 -19.87
CA ALA A 176 -9.69 15.58 -19.56
C ALA A 176 -10.87 16.12 -18.75
N SER A 177 -11.92 16.47 -19.47
CA SER A 177 -13.27 16.70 -18.98
C SER A 177 -13.86 15.41 -18.38
N SER A 178 -14.71 15.60 -17.36
CA SER A 178 -15.55 14.59 -16.71
C SER A 178 -16.18 13.58 -17.67
N VAL A 179 -16.14 12.28 -17.37
CA VAL A 179 -16.93 11.30 -18.12
C VAL A 179 -17.68 10.33 -17.20
N SER A 180 -18.99 10.37 -17.41
CA SER A 180 -20.08 9.54 -16.90
C SER A 180 -20.10 8.14 -17.52
N ALA A 181 -20.98 7.28 -16.97
CA ALA A 181 -21.42 5.90 -17.29
C ALA A 181 -21.00 5.12 -18.57
N ALA A 182 -20.44 5.73 -19.63
CA ALA A 182 -19.91 5.04 -20.81
C ALA A 182 -18.66 4.18 -20.55
N ALA A 183 -18.05 4.31 -19.36
CA ALA A 183 -16.82 3.61 -18.96
C ALA A 183 -16.93 2.08 -18.90
N TRP A 184 -18.14 1.51 -18.81
CA TRP A 184 -18.33 0.06 -18.68
C TRP A 184 -18.12 -0.71 -20.00
N VAL A 185 -18.54 -0.16 -21.14
CA VAL A 185 -18.38 -0.80 -22.46
C VAL A 185 -16.93 -0.70 -22.96
N ALA A 186 -16.22 0.35 -22.57
CA ALA A 186 -14.79 0.48 -22.83
C ALA A 186 -13.94 -0.60 -22.12
N ARG A 187 -14.43 -1.22 -21.03
CA ARG A 187 -13.66 -2.16 -20.18
C ARG A 187 -13.16 -3.42 -20.89
N ILE A 188 -13.82 -3.89 -21.95
CA ILE A 188 -13.45 -5.15 -22.62
C ILE A 188 -12.30 -4.94 -23.62
N VAL A 189 -12.34 -3.86 -24.42
CA VAL A 189 -11.20 -3.44 -25.27
C VAL A 189 -10.05 -2.86 -24.42
N SER A 190 -10.36 -2.43 -23.20
CA SER A 190 -9.46 -1.83 -22.19
C SER A 190 -8.74 -2.82 -21.28
N LEU A 191 -9.10 -4.11 -21.19
CA LEU A 191 -8.49 -5.04 -20.23
C LEU A 191 -7.00 -5.26 -20.55
N LEU A 192 -6.67 -5.54 -21.82
CA LEU A 192 -5.28 -5.69 -22.28
C LEU A 192 -4.49 -4.39 -22.12
N ALA A 193 -5.06 -3.24 -22.48
CA ALA A 193 -4.43 -1.93 -22.31
C ALA A 193 -4.19 -1.61 -20.83
N SER A 194 -5.15 -1.92 -19.95
CA SER A 194 -5.03 -1.71 -18.49
C SER A 194 -4.00 -2.63 -17.86
N ASN A 195 -3.90 -3.89 -18.31
CA ASN A 195 -2.90 -4.84 -17.84
C ASN A 195 -1.50 -4.48 -18.34
N ALA A 196 -1.38 -3.97 -19.58
CA ALA A 196 -0.13 -3.45 -20.12
C ALA A 196 0.33 -2.20 -19.36
N ILE A 197 -0.57 -1.24 -19.09
CA ILE A 197 -0.27 -0.06 -18.26
C ILE A 197 0.19 -0.51 -16.87
N ARG A 198 -0.50 -1.46 -16.23
CA ARG A 198 -0.09 -2.00 -14.92
C ARG A 198 1.29 -2.66 -14.97
N LEU A 199 1.59 -3.42 -16.03
CA LEU A 199 2.89 -4.04 -16.22
C LEU A 199 4.00 -2.98 -16.32
N PHE A 200 3.81 -1.91 -17.10
CA PHE A 200 4.83 -0.86 -17.23
C PHE A 200 4.94 0.05 -16.00
N ALA A 201 3.88 0.16 -15.21
CA ALA A 201 3.88 0.91 -13.94
C ALA A 201 4.48 0.09 -12.77
N ASP A 202 4.60 -1.23 -12.91
CA ASP A 202 5.15 -2.11 -11.87
C ASP A 202 6.58 -1.69 -11.49
N ILE A 203 6.84 -1.65 -10.18
CA ILE A 203 8.14 -1.22 -9.64
C ILE A 203 9.30 -2.10 -10.10
N GLY A 204 9.04 -3.37 -10.48
CA GLY A 204 10.06 -4.27 -11.04
C GLY A 204 10.34 -4.07 -12.54
N VAL A 205 9.51 -3.31 -13.26
CA VAL A 205 9.61 -3.12 -14.71
C VAL A 205 10.00 -1.70 -15.09
N ARG A 206 9.49 -0.70 -14.35
CA ARG A 206 9.73 0.72 -14.64
C ARG A 206 11.22 1.09 -14.53
N LYS A 207 11.65 2.07 -15.32
CA LYS A 207 13.07 2.47 -15.44
C LYS A 207 13.47 3.66 -14.57
N ASP A 208 12.51 4.35 -13.98
CA ASP A 208 12.66 5.56 -13.18
C ASP A 208 12.66 5.27 -11.67
N VAL A 209 12.96 4.03 -11.27
CA VAL A 209 13.16 3.65 -9.87
C VAL A 209 14.63 3.61 -9.50
N THR A 210 14.94 3.90 -8.24
CA THR A 210 16.30 3.82 -7.72
C THR A 210 16.27 3.22 -6.32
N LYS A 211 17.23 2.37 -5.99
CA LYS A 211 17.42 1.90 -4.60
C LYS A 211 17.93 3.06 -3.74
N VAL A 212 17.17 3.42 -2.73
CA VAL A 212 17.48 4.50 -1.79
C VAL A 212 17.63 3.92 -0.39
N PRO A 213 18.78 4.09 0.30
CA PRO A 213 18.94 3.72 1.71
C PRO A 213 17.94 4.43 2.61
N VAL A 214 17.56 3.80 3.72
CA VAL A 214 16.49 4.31 4.59
C VAL A 214 16.87 5.63 5.25
N GLU A 215 18.14 5.81 5.59
CA GLU A 215 18.68 7.03 6.17
C GLU A 215 18.54 8.20 5.19
N THR A 216 18.84 7.95 3.91
CA THR A 216 18.72 8.93 2.83
C THR A 216 17.26 9.30 2.58
N LEU A 217 16.36 8.32 2.62
CA LEU A 217 14.92 8.59 2.46
C LEU A 217 14.41 9.50 3.59
N VAL A 218 14.71 9.15 4.85
CA VAL A 218 14.31 9.94 6.02
C VAL A 218 14.90 11.36 5.96
N ALA A 219 16.15 11.51 5.53
CA ALA A 219 16.77 12.82 5.37
C ALA A 219 16.04 13.70 4.35
N ARG A 220 15.60 13.12 3.23
CA ARG A 220 14.83 13.83 2.19
C ARG A 220 13.43 14.23 2.66
N ALA A 221 12.75 13.34 3.39
CA ALA A 221 11.41 13.60 3.91
C ALA A 221 11.34 14.74 4.93
N ARG A 222 12.48 15.13 5.54
CA ARG A 222 12.58 16.25 6.50
C ARG A 222 12.88 17.61 5.85
N GLN A 223 13.20 17.63 4.55
CA GLN A 223 13.60 18.84 3.82
C GLN A 223 12.46 19.41 2.95
N GLY A 224 11.37 18.65 2.78
CA GLY A 224 10.12 19.12 2.17
C GLY A 224 9.13 19.54 3.23
#